data_AF-A0AAU8LEW5-F1
#
_entry.id   AF-A0AAU8LEW5-F1
#
_cell.length_a   1.000
_cell.length_b   1.000
_cell.length_c   1.000
_cell.angle_alpha   90.00
_cell.angle_beta   90.00
_cell.angle_gamma   90.00
#
_symmetry.space_group_name_H-M   'P 1'
#
loop_
_entity.id
_entity.type
_entity.pdbx_description
1 polymer ?
#
loop_
_entity_poly.entity_id
_entity_poly.type
_entity_poly.pdbx_seq_one_letter_code
_entity_poly.pdbx_strand_id
1 'polypeptide(L)' 'MKRFVIVIHGWHVHSNGFSVHQADCETLDHAEQKASHLAYQREKPFDACAWTVVEIEPETRITRKLTWRERFTGRLNTPQ' A
#
# COMPACT_ATOMS: atom_id res chain seq x y z
N MET A 1 12.78 4.59 11.80
CA MET A 1 11.82 4.87 10.72
C MET A 1 10.98 3.63 10.47
N LYS A 2 9.69 3.80 10.32
CA LYS A 2 8.72 2.75 9.98
C LYS A 2 8.55 2.69 8.46
N ARG A 3 8.26 1.49 7.95
CA ARG A 3 8.04 1.25 6.52
C ARG A 3 6.55 1.24 6.25
N PHE A 4 6.13 1.91 5.20
CA PHE A 4 4.74 1.99 4.79
C PHE A 4 4.61 1.65 3.29
N VAL A 5 3.49 1.03 2.96
CA VAL A 5 3.01 0.91 1.58
C VAL A 5 1.80 1.81 1.44
N ILE A 6 1.89 2.76 0.51
CA ILE A 6 0.82 3.68 0.14
C ILE A 6 0.24 3.18 -1.17
N VAL A 7 -1.05 2.88 -1.19
CA VAL A 7 -1.79 2.54 -2.40
C VAL A 7 -2.67 3.72 -2.76
N ILE A 8 -2.51 4.26 -3.96
CA ILE A 8 -3.40 5.29 -4.52
C ILE A 8 -4.33 4.62 -5.52
N HIS A 9 -5.62 4.66 -5.24
CA HIS A 9 -6.68 4.18 -6.12
C HIS A 9 -7.16 5.35 -7.00
N GLY A 10 -7.33 5.08 -8.30
CA GLY A 10 -7.92 6.03 -9.23
C GLY A 10 -9.08 5.39 -9.99
N TRP A 11 -10.18 6.13 -10.07
CA TRP A 11 -11.37 5.78 -10.83
C TRP A 11 -11.60 6.84 -11.90
N HIS A 12 -11.09 6.53 -13.08
CA HIS A 12 -11.37 7.32 -14.27
C HIS A 12 -12.59 6.75 -14.99
N VAL A 13 -13.36 7.59 -15.66
CA VAL A 13 -14.63 7.20 -16.32
C VAL A 13 -14.47 6.01 -17.31
N HIS A 14 -13.27 5.79 -17.83
CA HIS A 14 -12.95 4.70 -18.75
C HIS A 14 -12.02 3.62 -18.17
N SER A 15 -11.50 3.78 -16.96
CA SER A 15 -10.53 2.83 -16.39
C SER A 15 -10.42 2.95 -14.88
N ASN A 16 -10.35 1.80 -14.20
CA ASN A 16 -10.00 1.71 -12.79
C ASN A 16 -8.57 1.21 -12.66
N GLY A 17 -7.80 1.79 -11.73
CA GLY A 17 -6.42 1.37 -11.50
C GLY A 17 -5.91 1.78 -10.12
N PHE A 18 -4.70 1.33 -9.80
CA PHE A 18 -4.01 1.76 -8.60
C PHE A 18 -2.50 1.88 -8.84
N SER A 19 -1.84 2.72 -8.04
CA SER A 19 -0.38 2.81 -7.98
C SER A 19 0.10 2.55 -6.56
N VAL A 20 1.21 1.84 -6.41
CA VAL A 20 1.78 1.48 -5.12
C VAL A 20 3.09 2.23 -4.92
N HIS A 21 3.24 2.87 -3.76
CA HIS A 21 4.42 3.62 -3.37
C HIS A 21 4.94 3.10 -2.04
N GLN A 22 6.24 2.84 -1.95
CA GLN A 22 6.89 2.54 -0.69
C GLN A 22 7.37 3.83 -0.05
N ALA A 23 7.16 3.98 1.26
CA ALA A 23 7.59 5.14 2.01
C ALA A 23 8.20 4.75 3.35
N ASP A 24 9.34 5.35 3.68
CA ASP A 24 9.90 5.31 5.02
C ASP A 24 9.48 6.61 5.73
N CYS A 25 8.75 6.48 6.84
CA CYS A 25 8.22 7.61 7.61
C CYS A 25 8.38 7.35 9.11
N GLU A 26 8.34 8.41 9.93
CA GLU A 26 8.46 8.26 11.38
C GLU A 26 7.14 7.80 12.01
N THR A 27 6.02 8.28 11.48
CA THR A 27 4.67 8.03 11.99
C THR A 27 3.71 7.69 10.85
N LEU A 28 2.59 7.06 11.20
CA LEU A 28 1.48 6.80 10.27
C LEU A 28 0.92 8.11 9.71
N ASP A 29 0.78 9.14 10.55
CA ASP A 29 0.28 10.45 10.13
C ASP A 29 1.13 11.08 9.01
N HIS A 30 2.47 10.99 9.13
CA HIS A 30 3.37 11.47 8.08
C HIS A 30 3.21 10.68 6.76
N ALA A 31 2.95 9.38 6.86
CA ALA A 31 2.69 8.54 5.68
C ALA A 31 1.31 8.86 5.05
N GLU A 32 0.29 9.15 5.85
CA GLU A 32 -1.03 9.61 5.40
C GLU A 32 -0.96 10.97 4.71
N GLN A 33 -0.20 11.93 5.27
CA GLN A 33 0.03 13.23 4.62
C GLN A 33 0.70 13.05 3.24
N LYS A 34 1.68 12.14 3.14
CA LYS A 34 2.32 11.80 1.87
C LYS A 34 1.34 11.15 0.90
N ALA A 35 0.47 10.26 1.38
CA ALA A 35 -0.56 9.61 0.57
C ALA A 35 -1.57 10.61 0.02
N SER A 36 -2.06 11.53 0.86
CA SER A 36 -2.93 12.63 0.46
C SER A 36 -2.29 13.51 -0.62
N HIS A 37 -1.01 13.85 -0.46
CA HIS A 37 -0.28 14.61 -1.48
C HIS A 37 -0.18 13.87 -2.82
N LEU A 38 0.11 12.57 -2.80
CA LEU A 38 0.17 11.74 -4.01
C LEU A 38 -1.20 11.59 -4.69
N ALA A 39 -2.28 11.46 -3.91
CA ALA A 39 -3.64 11.41 -4.42
C ALA A 39 -4.01 12.74 -5.09
N TYR A 40 -3.71 13.87 -4.45
CA TYR A 40 -3.93 15.21 -5.01
C TYR A 40 -3.17 15.42 -6.32
N GLN A 41 -1.92 14.96 -6.42
CA GLN A 41 -1.13 15.03 -7.66
C GLN A 41 -1.72 14.20 -8.80
N ARG A 42 -2.38 13.08 -8.47
CA ARG A 42 -3.02 12.20 -9.45
C ARG A 42 -4.37 12.75 -9.90
N GLU A 43 -5.09 13.42 -9.02
CA GLU A 43 -6.44 13.90 -9.25
C GLU A 43 -6.53 14.76 -10.52
N LYS A 44 -7.48 14.40 -11.38
CA LYS A 44 -7.72 15.04 -12.68
C LYS A 44 -9.22 15.17 -12.90
N PRO A 45 -9.67 16.04 -13.82
CA PRO A 45 -11.07 16.06 -14.24
C PRO A 45 -11.52 14.65 -14.64
N PHE A 46 -12.62 14.19 -14.06
CA PHE A 46 -13.18 12.85 -14.26
C PHE A 46 -12.32 11.67 -13.77
N ASP A 47 -11.33 11.89 -12.90
CA ASP A 47 -10.57 10.85 -12.21
C ASP A 47 -10.62 11.09 -10.69
N ALA A 48 -11.50 10.37 -10.01
CA ALA A 48 -11.61 10.42 -8.55
C ALA A 48 -10.51 9.56 -7.93
N CYS A 49 -9.91 10.01 -6.83
CA CYS A 49 -8.84 9.29 -6.17
C CYS A 49 -9.17 8.98 -4.70
N ALA A 50 -8.65 7.86 -4.20
CA ALA A 50 -8.58 7.55 -2.78
C ALA A 50 -7.23 6.91 -2.48
N TRP A 51 -6.90 6.75 -1.20
CA TRP A 51 -5.67 6.10 -0.81
C TRP A 51 -5.85 5.16 0.39
N THR A 52 -4.88 4.29 0.57
CA THR A 52 -4.76 3.42 1.73
C THR A 52 -3.30 3.32 2.12
N VAL A 53 -3.01 3.49 3.41
CA VAL A 53 -1.65 3.35 3.97
C VAL A 53 -1.60 2.10 4.83
N VAL A 54 -0.59 1.27 4.59
CA VAL A 54 -0.35 0.03 5.33
C VAL A 54 1.05 0.10 5.94
N GLU A 55 1.13 0.05 7.27
CA GLU A 55 2.41 -0.11 7.97
C GLU A 55 2.94 -1.53 7.77
N ILE A 56 4.20 -1.66 7.37
CA ILE A 56 4.90 -2.95 7.28
C ILE A 56 5.77 -3.12 8.52
N GLU A 57 5.45 -4.12 9.33
CA GLU A 57 6.28 -4.49 10.48
C GLU A 57 7.73 -4.80 10.07
N PRO A 58 8.73 -4.39 10.87
CA PRO A 58 10.14 -4.63 10.56
C PRO A 58 10.52 -6.12 10.60
N GLU A 59 9.82 -6.92 11.41
CA GLU A 59 10.23 -8.26 11.84
C GLU A 59 9.61 -9.40 11.01
N THR A 60 8.67 -9.11 10.11
CA THR A 60 8.04 -10.11 9.22
C THR A 60 8.95 -10.44 8.02
N ARG A 61 10.17 -10.90 8.29
CA ARG A 61 11.04 -11.50 7.27
C ARG A 61 10.78 -13.00 7.22
N ILE A 62 9.97 -13.40 6.27
CA ILE A 62 9.82 -14.83 5.95
C ILE A 62 11.10 -15.25 5.23
N THR A 63 11.85 -16.16 5.84
CA THR A 63 13.15 -16.66 5.36
C THR A 63 13.06 -17.52 4.10
N ARG A 64 11.85 -17.84 3.65
CA ARG A 64 11.59 -18.67 2.45
C ARG A 64 10.62 -17.99 1.49
N LYS A 65 10.59 -18.45 0.23
CA LYS A 65 9.55 -18.02 -0.71
C LYS A 65 8.18 -18.51 -0.25
N LEU A 66 7.19 -17.61 -0.27
CA LEU A 66 5.79 -17.95 -0.03
C LEU A 66 5.22 -18.78 -1.17
N THR A 67 4.44 -19.80 -0.82
CA THR A 67 3.61 -20.57 -1.75
C THR A 67 2.48 -19.69 -2.30
N TRP A 68 1.90 -20.07 -3.44
CA TRP A 68 0.76 -19.35 -4.01
C TRP A 68 -0.42 -19.21 -3.05
N ARG A 69 -0.73 -20.26 -2.28
CA ARG A 69 -1.80 -20.22 -1.27
C ARG A 69 -1.51 -19.19 -0.18
N GLU A 70 -0.30 -19.15 0.33
CA GLU A 70 0.11 -18.18 1.36
C GLU A 70 0.05 -16.75 0.82
N ARG A 71 0.46 -16.54 -0.45
CA ARG A 71 0.38 -15.22 -1.11
C ARG A 71 -1.05 -14.73 -1.28
N PHE A 72 -1.95 -15.61 -1.72
CA PHE A 72 -3.34 -15.23 -1.96
C PHE A 72 -4.17 -15.08 -0.68
N THR A 73 -3.89 -15.90 0.33
CA THR A 73 -4.68 -15.90 1.57
C THR A 73 -4.09 -15.02 2.67
N GLY A 74 -2.83 -14.62 2.55
CA GLY A 74 -2.09 -13.94 3.62
C GLY A 74 -1.85 -14.82 4.86
N ARG A 75 -2.24 -16.09 4.82
CA ARG A 75 -2.10 -17.02 5.95
C ARG A 75 -0.83 -17.84 5.77
N LEU A 76 0.07 -17.75 6.73
CA LEU A 76 1.28 -18.56 6.76
C LEU A 76 0.96 -19.95 7.31
N ASN A 77 1.38 -20.99 6.60
CA ASN A 77 1.33 -22.36 7.12
C ASN A 77 2.59 -22.66 7.94
N THR A 78 2.94 -21.80 8.89
CA THR A 78 4.07 -22.06 9.77
C THR A 78 3.57 -22.91 10.95
N PRO A 79 4.12 -24.11 11.20
CA PRO A 79 3.98 -24.71 12.52
C PRO A 79 4.68 -23.79 13.54
N GLN A 80 3.99 -23.46 14.64
CA GLN A 80 4.55 -22.68 15.75
C GLN A 80 5.70 -23.43 16.42
#